data_AF-A0A478FP39-F1
#
_entry.id   AF-A0A478FP39-F1
#
_cell.length_a   1.000
_cell.length_b   1.000
_cell.length_c   1.000
_cell.angle_alpha   90.00
_cell.angle_beta   90.00
_cell.angle_gamma   90.00
#
_symmetry.space_group_name_H-M   'P 1'
#
loop_
_entity.id
_entity.type
_entity.pdbx_description
1 polymer ?
#
loop_
_entity_poly.entity_id
_entity_poly.type
_entity_poly.pdbx_seq_one_letter_code
_entity_poly.pdbx_strand_id
1 'polypeptide(L)'
;MTPQVAAGVGLGGLAAAGAGGSAIAYAAGAFNKKDEVVTYANFEAYVRSKNWTYIGGLEDTANNSIKNLLDEDKTSQKNGYRDKLSAEWGKMKHSDLTGTVKPTKPSEEASALFKSSDAALDKSSDISAFVKAWCEVKKDKIPGNNEKWTEDTLTADEDWKVFEEVCLIK
;
A
#
# COMPACT_ATOMS: atom_id res chain seq x y z
N MET A 1 60.75 16.71 42.72
CA MET A 1 59.32 16.52 43.00
C MET A 1 58.73 15.67 41.88
N THR A 2 58.28 14.47 42.25
CA THR A 2 57.19 13.62 41.70
C THR A 2 56.31 14.15 40.55
N PRO A 3 55.58 13.29 39.80
CA PRO A 3 55.91 11.95 39.28
C PRO A 3 55.37 11.66 37.84
N GLN A 4 55.62 10.43 37.38
CA GLN A 4 55.00 9.71 36.25
C GLN A 4 53.58 9.15 36.61
N VAL A 5 52.90 8.56 35.61
CA VAL A 5 51.95 7.40 35.66
C VAL A 5 50.49 7.65 35.21
N ALA A 6 50.20 7.08 34.02
CA ALA A 6 49.14 6.13 33.60
C ALA A 6 47.62 6.43 33.66
N ALA A 7 46.95 5.61 32.82
CA ALA A 7 45.51 5.42 32.60
C ALA A 7 44.87 6.55 31.76
N GLY A 8 44.00 6.29 30.79
CA GLY A 8 43.12 5.16 30.53
C GLY A 8 41.94 5.71 29.73
N VAL A 9 41.11 4.82 29.19
CA VAL A 9 39.85 5.08 28.49
C VAL A 9 39.08 6.30 29.03
N GLY A 10 38.60 7.18 28.15
CA GLY A 10 37.45 8.03 28.46
C GLY A 10 37.54 9.48 28.00
N LEU A 11 36.56 9.83 27.16
CA LEU A 11 35.89 11.14 27.10
C LEU A 11 36.64 12.33 26.47
N GLY A 12 36.08 12.79 25.35
CA GLY A 12 36.13 14.18 24.90
C GLY A 12 37.16 14.45 23.81
N GLY A 13 36.82 14.98 22.64
CA GLY A 13 35.53 15.49 22.19
C GLY A 13 35.72 16.27 20.89
N LEU A 14 34.69 16.27 20.07
CA LEU A 14 34.26 17.39 19.23
C LEU A 14 32.74 17.21 19.14
N ALA A 15 31.99 17.87 20.03
CA ALA A 15 31.39 19.19 19.79
C ALA A 15 30.16 19.05 18.87
N ALA A 16 28.99 19.59 19.17
CA ALA A 16 28.48 20.34 20.29
C ALA A 16 26.95 20.19 20.22
N ALA A 17 26.28 20.46 21.34
CA ALA A 17 24.84 20.56 21.44
C ALA A 17 24.22 21.40 20.30
N GLY A 18 23.23 20.82 19.63
CA GLY A 18 22.38 21.47 18.64
C GLY A 18 21.26 20.51 18.27
N ALA A 19 20.03 20.86 18.61
CA ALA A 19 18.85 20.04 18.38
C ALA A 19 18.65 19.68 16.90
N GLY A 20 18.27 18.43 16.62
CA GLY A 20 17.69 18.04 15.34
C GLY A 20 18.45 16.92 14.62
N GLY A 21 17.81 15.76 14.51
CA GLY A 21 18.15 14.74 13.52
C GLY A 21 19.09 13.66 14.00
N SER A 22 18.61 12.78 14.88
CA SER A 22 19.17 11.43 15.03
C SER A 22 18.93 10.63 13.74
N ALA A 23 19.79 10.83 12.75
CA ALA A 23 19.96 9.92 11.63
C ALA A 23 20.62 8.64 12.19
N ILE A 24 19.82 7.61 12.43
CA ILE A 24 20.33 6.28 12.76
C ILE A 24 20.96 5.72 11.49
N ALA A 25 22.29 5.81 11.40
CA ALA A 25 23.07 5.07 10.42
C ALA A 25 23.01 3.57 10.81
N TYR A 26 22.24 2.78 10.08
CA TYR A 26 22.23 1.33 10.22
C TYR A 26 23.58 0.78 9.74
N ALA A 27 24.49 0.51 10.68
CA ALA A 27 25.68 -0.28 10.42
C ALA A 27 25.27 -1.73 10.13
N ALA A 28 25.41 -2.15 8.88
CA ALA A 28 25.26 -3.54 8.46
C ALA A 28 26.39 -4.37 9.11
N GLY A 29 26.06 -5.07 10.19
CA GLY A 29 27.02 -5.85 10.97
C GLY A 29 26.33 -6.92 11.82
N ALA A 30 26.11 -8.08 11.21
CA ALA A 30 26.28 -9.40 11.81
C ALA A 30 25.82 -9.62 13.27
N PHE A 31 24.51 -9.73 13.52
CA PHE A 31 24.01 -10.47 14.68
C PHE A 31 22.66 -11.15 14.35
N ASN A 32 22.64 -12.48 14.36
CA ASN A 32 21.42 -13.27 14.36
C ASN A 32 20.50 -12.84 15.52
N LYS A 33 19.42 -12.10 15.24
CA LYS A 33 18.41 -11.74 16.24
C LYS A 33 17.14 -12.52 15.97
N LYS A 34 16.80 -13.44 16.89
CA LYS A 34 15.53 -14.19 16.90
C LYS A 34 14.30 -13.31 17.17
N ASP A 35 14.48 -12.02 17.41
CA ASP A 35 13.45 -11.06 17.79
C ASP A 35 13.38 -9.83 16.87
N GLU A 36 13.82 -9.95 15.61
CA GLU A 36 13.67 -8.88 14.64
C GLU A 36 12.21 -8.84 14.15
N VAL A 37 11.45 -7.84 14.60
CA VAL A 37 10.10 -7.58 14.10
C VAL A 37 10.19 -7.32 12.61
N VAL A 38 9.59 -8.20 11.80
CA VAL A 38 9.54 -8.03 10.35
C VAL A 38 8.74 -6.77 10.04
N THR A 39 9.35 -5.87 9.28
CA THR A 39 8.76 -4.59 8.93
C THR A 39 8.74 -4.34 7.43
N TYR A 40 7.74 -3.60 6.95
CA TYR A 40 7.47 -3.35 5.55
C TYR A 40 7.45 -1.84 5.27
N ALA A 41 8.08 -1.43 4.16
CA ALA A 41 8.18 -0.02 3.80
C ALA A 41 6.82 0.57 3.37
N ASN A 42 6.04 -0.22 2.64
CA ASN A 42 4.74 0.14 2.08
C ASN A 42 3.88 -1.13 1.89
N PHE A 43 2.69 -0.96 1.34
CA PHE A 43 1.79 -2.07 1.03
C PHE A 43 2.40 -3.04 0.02
N GLU A 44 3.06 -2.54 -1.04
CA GLU A 44 3.69 -3.38 -2.05
C GLU A 44 4.76 -4.33 -1.46
N ALA A 45 5.59 -3.85 -0.54
CA ALA A 45 6.61 -4.65 0.13
C ALA A 45 6.00 -5.82 0.89
N TYR A 46 4.84 -5.62 1.50
CA TYR A 46 4.09 -6.67 2.20
C TYR A 46 3.42 -7.64 1.22
N VAL A 47 2.81 -7.14 0.14
CA VAL A 47 2.24 -7.99 -0.93
C VAL A 47 3.28 -8.95 -1.50
N ARG A 48 4.49 -8.44 -1.78
CA ARG A 48 5.61 -9.24 -2.27
C ARG A 48 6.07 -10.29 -1.26
N SER A 49 6.05 -9.99 0.04
CA SER A 49 6.44 -10.98 1.07
C SER A 49 5.44 -12.13 1.21
N LYS A 50 4.16 -11.90 0.88
CA LYS A 50 3.10 -12.91 0.88
C LYS A 50 2.93 -13.65 -0.46
N ASN A 51 3.69 -13.30 -1.50
CA ASN A 51 3.53 -13.80 -2.87
C ASN A 51 2.11 -13.59 -3.44
N TRP A 52 1.44 -12.50 -3.06
CA TRP A 52 0.14 -12.16 -3.62
C TRP A 52 0.28 -11.43 -4.96
N THR A 53 -0.73 -11.56 -5.82
CA THR A 53 -0.74 -10.94 -7.15
C THR A 53 -1.37 -9.56 -7.08
N TYR A 54 -0.59 -8.53 -7.41
CA TYR A 54 -1.10 -7.16 -7.58
C TYR A 54 -1.74 -6.97 -8.95
N ILE A 55 -3.02 -6.60 -8.98
CA ILE A 55 -3.79 -6.44 -10.22
C ILE A 55 -3.99 -4.97 -10.66
N GLY A 56 -3.61 -4.01 -9.81
CA GLY A 56 -3.73 -2.57 -10.11
C GLY A 56 -2.86 -2.10 -11.29
N GLY A 57 -1.74 -2.79 -11.54
CA GLY A 57 -0.83 -2.52 -12.65
C GLY A 57 -1.07 -3.35 -13.91
N LEU A 58 -2.12 -4.18 -13.94
CA LEU A 58 -2.41 -5.01 -15.11
C LEU A 58 -3.18 -4.23 -16.18
N GLU A 59 -2.74 -4.32 -17.43
CA GLU A 59 -3.48 -3.78 -18.58
C GLU A 59 -4.87 -4.39 -18.70
N ASP A 60 -5.83 -3.63 -19.25
CA ASP A 60 -7.25 -4.06 -19.33
C ASP A 60 -7.43 -5.40 -20.04
N THR A 61 -6.58 -5.71 -21.02
CA THR A 61 -6.62 -6.95 -21.81
C THR A 61 -6.01 -8.15 -21.10
N ALA A 62 -5.32 -7.95 -19.96
CA ALA A 62 -4.70 -9.03 -19.21
C ALA A 62 -5.76 -9.87 -18.49
N ASN A 63 -5.50 -11.18 -18.38
CA ASN A 63 -6.27 -12.03 -17.47
C ASN A 63 -6.15 -11.47 -16.05
N ASN A 64 -7.24 -11.50 -15.28
CA ASN A 64 -7.32 -10.95 -13.93
C ASN A 64 -7.10 -9.43 -13.82
N SER A 65 -7.09 -8.69 -14.94
CA SER A 65 -7.15 -7.24 -14.85
C SER A 65 -8.45 -6.81 -14.18
N ILE A 66 -8.44 -5.66 -13.52
CA ILE A 66 -9.64 -5.09 -12.86
C ILE A 66 -10.81 -5.02 -13.86
N LYS A 67 -10.55 -4.61 -15.10
CA LYS A 67 -11.58 -4.53 -16.13
C LYS A 67 -12.11 -5.91 -16.52
N ASN A 68 -11.24 -6.90 -16.75
CA ASN A 68 -11.69 -8.26 -17.07
C ASN A 68 -12.50 -8.85 -15.93
N LEU A 69 -12.06 -8.68 -14.67
CA LEU A 69 -12.80 -9.16 -13.51
C LEU A 69 -14.19 -8.53 -13.43
N LEU A 70 -14.32 -7.23 -13.70
CA LEU A 70 -15.61 -6.54 -13.78
C LEU A 70 -16.50 -7.07 -14.91
N ASP A 71 -15.93 -7.34 -16.07
CA ASP A 71 -16.69 -7.78 -17.24
C ASP A 71 -17.13 -9.24 -17.11
N GLU A 72 -16.24 -10.12 -16.65
CA GLU A 72 -16.50 -11.54 -16.42
C GLU A 72 -17.58 -11.76 -15.34
N ASP A 73 -17.50 -11.02 -14.23
CA ASP A 73 -18.40 -11.18 -13.09
C ASP A 73 -19.86 -10.81 -13.40
N LYS A 74 -20.08 -10.06 -14.49
CA LYS A 74 -21.42 -9.80 -15.02
C LYS A 74 -22.00 -11.05 -15.70
N THR A 75 -21.16 -11.86 -16.34
CA THR A 75 -21.58 -13.01 -17.15
C THR A 75 -21.83 -14.24 -16.27
N SER A 76 -22.02 -15.41 -16.88
CA SER A 76 -22.17 -16.68 -16.16
C SER A 76 -20.91 -17.09 -15.36
N GLN A 77 -19.80 -16.36 -15.49
CA GLN A 77 -18.54 -16.60 -14.79
C GLN A 77 -18.37 -15.64 -13.59
N LYS A 78 -19.27 -15.76 -12.61
CA LYS A 78 -19.21 -14.96 -11.39
C LYS A 78 -17.93 -15.24 -10.61
N ASN A 79 -17.07 -14.24 -10.51
CA ASN A 79 -15.83 -14.24 -9.73
C ASN A 79 -15.98 -13.44 -8.40
N GLY A 80 -17.11 -12.74 -8.20
CA GLY A 80 -17.46 -11.98 -7.01
C GLY A 80 -16.78 -10.61 -6.90
N TYR A 81 -16.00 -10.19 -7.90
CA TYR A 81 -15.24 -8.94 -7.85
C TYR A 81 -16.13 -7.70 -7.81
N ARG A 82 -17.27 -7.69 -8.52
CA ARG A 82 -18.23 -6.57 -8.48
C ARG A 82 -18.81 -6.39 -7.08
N ASP A 83 -19.12 -7.48 -6.40
CA ASP A 83 -19.69 -7.43 -5.04
C ASP A 83 -18.66 -6.88 -4.06
N LYS A 84 -17.41 -7.36 -4.12
CA LYS A 84 -16.29 -6.85 -3.31
C LYS A 84 -16.05 -5.36 -3.55
N LEU A 85 -15.91 -4.97 -4.81
CA LEU A 85 -15.67 -3.58 -5.16
C LEU A 85 -16.86 -2.68 -4.80
N SER A 86 -18.09 -3.15 -4.95
CA SER A 86 -19.29 -2.40 -4.55
C SER A 86 -19.32 -2.14 -3.05
N ALA A 87 -18.89 -3.10 -2.21
CA ALA A 87 -18.85 -2.94 -0.76
C ALA A 87 -17.81 -1.89 -0.32
N GLU A 88 -16.70 -1.80 -1.05
CA GLU A 88 -15.58 -0.92 -0.71
C GLU A 88 -15.61 0.43 -1.46
N TRP A 89 -16.47 0.58 -2.48
CA TRP A 89 -16.54 1.74 -3.36
C TRP A 89 -16.63 3.08 -2.61
N GLY A 90 -17.42 3.12 -1.53
CA GLY A 90 -17.61 4.33 -0.72
C GLY A 90 -16.35 4.78 0.02
N LYS A 91 -15.43 3.86 0.32
CA LYS A 91 -14.18 4.13 1.05
C LYS A 91 -13.08 4.68 0.14
N MET A 92 -13.16 4.40 -1.16
CA MET A 92 -12.21 4.92 -2.17
C MET A 92 -12.55 6.37 -2.53
N LYS A 93 -11.78 7.35 -2.06
CA LYS A 93 -12.09 8.76 -2.31
C LYS A 93 -11.30 9.30 -3.50
N HIS A 94 -11.94 10.13 -4.33
CA HIS A 94 -11.24 10.81 -5.42
C HIS A 94 -10.13 11.77 -4.90
N SER A 95 -10.30 12.30 -3.68
CA SER A 95 -9.28 13.11 -2.99
C SER A 95 -7.98 12.35 -2.70
N ASP A 96 -8.03 11.02 -2.69
CA ASP A 96 -6.84 10.19 -2.43
C ASP A 96 -5.91 10.13 -3.64
N LEU A 97 -6.43 10.40 -4.84
CA LEU A 97 -5.62 10.40 -6.05
C LEU A 97 -4.64 11.58 -6.04
N THR A 98 -3.41 11.33 -6.43
CA THR A 98 -2.34 12.35 -6.56
C THR A 98 -1.95 12.52 -8.04
N GLY A 99 -1.26 13.61 -8.39
CA GLY A 99 -0.81 13.87 -9.76
C GLY A 99 -1.73 14.74 -10.63
N THR A 100 -1.29 14.99 -11.86
CA THR A 100 -1.89 15.96 -12.80
C THR A 100 -3.09 15.41 -13.58
N VAL A 101 -3.12 14.09 -13.81
CA VAL A 101 -4.22 13.40 -14.49
C VAL A 101 -4.81 12.39 -13.51
N LYS A 102 -6.06 12.62 -13.12
CA LYS A 102 -6.79 11.77 -12.17
C LYS A 102 -8.06 11.30 -12.85
N PRO A 103 -8.25 9.98 -13.03
CA PRO A 103 -9.53 9.47 -13.50
C PRO A 103 -10.66 9.95 -12.59
N THR A 104 -11.73 10.42 -13.20
CA THR A 104 -12.92 10.83 -12.45
C THR A 104 -13.53 9.59 -11.81
N LYS A 105 -13.86 9.67 -10.52
CA LYS A 105 -14.66 8.64 -9.88
C LYS A 105 -16.09 8.75 -10.41
N PRO A 106 -16.67 7.70 -11.00
CA PRO A 106 -18.09 7.67 -11.34
C PRO A 106 -18.96 8.11 -10.15
N SER A 107 -19.87 9.06 -10.39
CA SER A 107 -20.66 9.70 -9.34
C SER A 107 -21.95 8.96 -9.01
N GLU A 108 -22.31 7.95 -9.81
CA GLU A 108 -23.48 7.13 -9.56
C GLU A 108 -23.31 6.29 -8.28
N GLU A 109 -24.43 5.94 -7.66
CA GLU A 109 -24.44 5.06 -6.49
C GLU A 109 -23.82 3.69 -6.82
N ALA A 110 -23.12 3.08 -5.87
CA ALA A 110 -22.49 1.76 -6.07
C ALA A 110 -23.50 0.72 -6.57
N SER A 111 -24.72 0.74 -6.00
CA SER A 111 -25.80 -0.17 -6.43
C SER A 111 -26.26 0.05 -7.87
N ALA A 112 -25.99 1.20 -8.51
CA ALA A 112 -26.24 1.43 -9.92
C ALA A 112 -25.05 1.03 -10.79
N LEU A 113 -23.83 1.31 -10.33
CA LEU A 113 -22.57 1.01 -11.03
C LEU A 113 -22.29 -0.49 -11.14
N PHE A 114 -22.61 -1.25 -10.09
CA PHE A 114 -22.24 -2.66 -9.98
C PHE A 114 -23.40 -3.63 -10.25
N LYS A 115 -24.58 -3.13 -10.62
CA LYS A 115 -25.70 -3.96 -11.09
C LYS A 115 -25.32 -4.77 -12.32
N SER A 116 -25.84 -6.00 -12.41
CA SER A 116 -25.75 -6.81 -13.62
C SER A 116 -26.70 -6.26 -14.70
N SER A 117 -26.29 -5.18 -15.38
CA SER A 117 -27.02 -4.57 -16.50
C SER A 117 -26.06 -4.17 -17.63
N ASP A 118 -26.59 -3.86 -18.81
CA ASP A 118 -25.77 -3.38 -19.94
C ASP A 118 -25.19 -1.99 -19.69
N ALA A 119 -25.95 -1.07 -19.10
CA ALA A 119 -25.47 0.26 -18.74
C ALA A 119 -24.29 0.23 -17.73
N ALA A 120 -24.18 -0.82 -16.90
CA ALA A 120 -23.05 -1.00 -15.99
C ALA A 120 -21.76 -1.46 -16.69
N LEU A 121 -21.85 -2.08 -17.88
CA LEU A 121 -20.66 -2.41 -18.68
C LEU A 121 -20.02 -1.18 -19.28
N ASP A 122 -20.84 -0.23 -19.74
CA ASP A 122 -20.34 1.02 -20.33
C ASP A 122 -19.45 1.80 -19.35
N LYS A 123 -19.65 1.56 -18.04
CA LYS A 123 -18.87 2.17 -16.95
C LYS A 123 -17.67 1.34 -16.51
N SER A 124 -17.50 0.10 -16.98
CA SER A 124 -16.43 -0.78 -16.49
C SER A 124 -15.03 -0.24 -16.84
N SER A 125 -14.89 0.45 -17.98
CA SER A 125 -13.66 1.18 -18.31
C SER A 125 -13.39 2.31 -17.32
N ASP A 126 -14.38 3.18 -17.04
CA ASP A 126 -14.22 4.30 -16.10
C ASP A 126 -13.94 3.83 -14.67
N ILE A 127 -14.68 2.81 -14.21
CA ILE A 127 -14.47 2.18 -12.90
C ILE A 127 -13.07 1.60 -12.84
N SER A 128 -12.65 0.81 -13.83
CA SER A 128 -11.34 0.18 -13.83
C SER A 128 -10.20 1.20 -13.83
N ALA A 129 -10.32 2.28 -14.61
CA ALA A 129 -9.33 3.36 -14.64
C ALA A 129 -9.21 4.05 -13.27
N PHE A 130 -10.33 4.35 -12.62
CA PHE A 130 -10.34 4.92 -11.27
C PHE A 130 -9.72 3.98 -10.24
N VAL A 131 -10.14 2.72 -10.23
CA VAL A 131 -9.64 1.72 -9.27
C VAL A 131 -8.15 1.49 -9.45
N LYS A 132 -7.67 1.36 -10.69
CA LYS A 132 -6.23 1.27 -11.00
C LYS A 132 -5.45 2.43 -10.44
N ALA A 133 -5.91 3.66 -10.71
CA ALA A 133 -5.25 4.86 -10.19
C ALA A 133 -5.22 4.89 -8.65
N TRP A 134 -6.31 4.45 -8.00
CA TRP A 134 -6.36 4.35 -6.54
C TRP A 134 -5.39 3.29 -6.02
N CYS A 135 -5.37 2.09 -6.63
CA CYS A 135 -4.43 1.02 -6.28
C CYS A 135 -2.97 1.47 -6.46
N GLU A 136 -2.65 2.23 -7.49
CA GLU A 136 -1.29 2.74 -7.74
C GLU A 136 -0.86 3.74 -6.66
N VAL A 137 -1.74 4.60 -6.18
CA VAL A 137 -1.41 5.50 -5.05
C VAL A 137 -1.23 4.71 -3.75
N LYS A 138 -2.10 3.74 -3.50
CA LYS A 138 -2.14 3.05 -2.20
C LYS A 138 -1.06 1.99 -2.05
N LYS A 139 -0.56 1.38 -3.14
CA LYS A 139 0.56 0.43 -3.05
C LYS A 139 1.81 1.05 -2.39
N ASP A 140 1.99 2.36 -2.60
CA ASP A 140 3.11 3.16 -2.09
C ASP A 140 2.80 3.83 -0.74
N LYS A 141 1.65 3.51 -0.11
CA LYS A 141 1.29 4.07 1.19
C LYS A 141 2.30 3.65 2.25
N ILE A 142 2.98 4.65 2.79
CA ILE A 142 3.89 4.53 3.93
C ILE A 142 3.14 4.83 5.24
N PRO A 143 3.57 4.30 6.40
CA PRO A 143 3.00 4.69 7.68
C PRO A 143 3.40 6.13 8.01
N GLY A 144 2.63 6.77 8.90
CA GLY A 144 3.00 8.09 9.41
C GLY A 144 4.32 8.07 10.18
N ASN A 145 4.94 9.24 10.36
CA ASN A 145 6.06 9.47 11.27
C ASN A 145 7.38 8.72 10.98
N ASN A 146 7.67 8.38 9.72
CA ASN A 146 8.89 7.65 9.32
C ASN A 146 9.03 6.26 9.98
N GLU A 147 7.93 5.67 10.44
CA GLU A 147 7.91 4.30 10.93
C GLU A 147 7.92 3.30 9.75
N LYS A 148 8.00 2.00 10.04
CA LYS A 148 7.73 0.95 9.06
C LYS A 148 6.52 0.16 9.53
N TRP A 149 5.75 -0.34 8.58
CA TRP A 149 4.61 -1.19 8.87
C TRP A 149 5.06 -2.49 9.54
N THR A 150 4.34 -2.92 10.58
CA THR A 150 4.29 -4.32 11.01
C THR A 150 3.06 -4.97 10.40
N GLU A 151 2.98 -6.30 10.40
CA GLU A 151 1.77 -7.00 9.90
C GLU A 151 0.51 -6.55 10.66
N ASP A 152 0.59 -6.39 11.97
CA ASP A 152 -0.54 -5.95 12.80
C ASP A 152 -0.98 -4.51 12.48
N THR A 153 -0.03 -3.59 12.35
CA THR A 153 -0.36 -2.17 12.08
C THR A 153 -0.86 -1.98 10.65
N LEU A 154 -0.32 -2.73 9.69
CA LEU A 154 -0.74 -2.70 8.30
C LEU A 154 -2.14 -3.29 8.13
N THR A 155 -2.40 -4.47 8.71
CA THR A 155 -3.72 -5.12 8.58
C THR A 155 -4.83 -4.38 9.34
N ALA A 156 -4.48 -3.57 10.34
CA ALA A 156 -5.42 -2.68 11.01
C ALA A 156 -5.81 -1.46 10.17
N ASP A 157 -4.97 -1.03 9.23
CA ASP A 157 -5.19 0.17 8.41
C ASP A 157 -6.42 0.04 7.50
N GLU A 158 -7.23 1.09 7.42
CA GLU A 158 -8.48 1.08 6.65
C GLU A 158 -8.24 1.04 5.14
N ASP A 159 -7.21 1.74 4.65
CA ASP A 159 -6.88 1.68 3.22
C ASP A 159 -6.30 0.31 2.86
N TRP A 160 -5.58 -0.33 3.77
CA TRP A 160 -5.09 -1.69 3.55
C TRP A 160 -6.24 -2.66 3.29
N LYS A 161 -7.30 -2.62 4.11
CA LYS A 161 -8.46 -3.52 3.95
C LYS A 161 -9.12 -3.36 2.57
N VAL A 162 -9.28 -2.11 2.12
CA VAL A 162 -9.80 -1.82 0.77
C VAL A 162 -8.83 -2.35 -0.28
N PHE A 163 -7.55 -2.02 -0.15
CA PHE A 163 -6.50 -2.42 -1.10
C PHE A 163 -6.37 -3.94 -1.23
N GLU A 164 -6.42 -4.66 -0.12
CA GLU A 164 -6.37 -6.11 -0.08
C GLU A 164 -7.53 -6.78 -0.81
N GLU A 165 -8.74 -6.21 -0.70
CA GLU A 165 -9.93 -6.77 -1.37
C GLU A 165 -10.03 -6.42 -2.85
N VAL A 166 -9.60 -5.21 -3.25
CA VAL A 166 -9.87 -4.70 -4.61
C VAL A 166 -8.65 -4.68 -5.52
N CYS A 167 -7.43 -4.68 -4.97
CA CYS A 167 -6.18 -4.56 -5.74
C CYS A 167 -5.36 -5.85 -5.80
N LEU A 168 -5.76 -6.91 -5.09
CA LEU A 168 -4.97 -8.14 -4.94
C LEU A 168 -5.77 -9.41 -5.26
N ILE A 169 -5.04 -10.42 -5.76
CA ILE A 169 -5.49 -11.81 -5.83
C ILE A 169 -4.52 -12.67 -5.01
N LYS A 170 -5.07 -13.51 -4.14
CA LYS A 170 -4.34 -14.35 -3.19
C LYS A 170 -4.17 -15.77 -3.70
#